data_AF-A0A7J7KF41-F1
#
_entry.id   AF-A0A7J7KF41-F1
#
_cell.length_a   1.000
_cell.length_b   1.000
_cell.length_c   1.000
_cell.angle_alpha   90.00
_cell.angle_beta   90.00
_cell.angle_gamma   90.00
#
_symmetry.space_group_name_H-M   'P 1'
#
loop_
_entity.id
_entity.type
_entity.pdbx_description
1 polymer ?
#
loop_
_entity_poly.entity_id
_entity_poly.type
_entity_poly.pdbx_seq_one_letter_code
_entity_poly.pdbx_strand_id
1 'polypeptide(L)'
;MEGGASSRLRTLLTEFSTNTSAHGPPKILSAKYVITKIIWTTLFLTGIGVFIYFSQQLIRNYLQYDTTTDMKVSTVTCHSVCNAALRLANREAAFSLVNIQFRQLEFPAVTICNLNQFRNDRLPSYLTKLAGDYLEERQEDLLGGEEEWNQYWSQ
;
A
#
# COMPACT_ATOMS: atom_id res chain seq x y z
N MET A 1 9.77 15.01 -70.13
CA MET A 1 8.69 15.75 -69.43
C MET A 1 8.23 14.91 -68.23
N GLU A 2 8.92 14.97 -67.08
CA GLU A 2 8.59 14.18 -65.87
C GLU A 2 8.33 15.06 -64.63
N GLY A 3 8.07 16.36 -64.82
CA GLY A 3 8.02 17.34 -63.73
C GLY A 3 6.68 17.51 -63.00
N GLY A 4 5.60 16.81 -63.39
CA GLY A 4 4.23 17.14 -62.95
C GLY A 4 3.78 16.50 -61.63
N ALA A 5 4.14 15.23 -61.37
CA ALA A 5 3.62 14.50 -60.21
C ALA A 5 4.41 14.80 -58.92
N SER A 6 5.74 14.84 -59.00
CA SER A 6 6.62 15.13 -57.85
C SER A 6 6.42 16.56 -57.32
N SER A 7 6.15 17.52 -58.20
CA SER A 7 5.88 18.91 -57.81
C SER A 7 4.53 19.05 -57.09
N ARG A 8 3.46 18.44 -57.60
CA ARG A 8 2.14 18.41 -56.94
C ARG A 8 2.18 17.76 -55.56
N LEU A 9 2.88 16.63 -55.42
CA LEU A 9 3.04 15.94 -54.13
C LEU A 9 3.76 16.84 -53.11
N ARG A 10 4.82 17.54 -53.52
CA ARG A 10 5.55 18.45 -52.64
C ARG A 10 4.69 19.61 -52.17
N THR A 11 3.83 20.15 -53.03
CA THR A 11 2.88 21.20 -52.64
C THR A 11 1.92 20.69 -51.58
N LEU A 12 1.29 19.53 -51.80
CA LEU A 12 0.35 18.92 -50.83
C LEU A 12 1.02 18.60 -49.48
N LEU A 13 2.23 18.04 -49.52
CA LEU A 13 2.98 17.73 -48.30
C LEU A 13 3.40 19.00 -47.55
N THR A 14 3.76 20.06 -48.27
CA THR A 14 4.11 21.35 -47.64
C THR A 14 2.88 21.96 -46.95
N GLU A 15 1.74 22.00 -47.65
CA GLU A 15 0.47 22.49 -47.10
C GLU A 15 0.04 21.70 -45.87
N PHE A 16 0.09 20.36 -45.92
CA PHE A 16 -0.19 19.52 -44.77
C PHE A 16 0.75 19.81 -43.60
N SER A 17 2.06 19.94 -43.87
CA SER A 17 3.06 20.13 -42.83
C SER A 17 2.97 21.49 -42.14
N THR A 18 2.48 22.53 -42.83
CA THR A 18 2.26 23.85 -42.23
C THR A 18 0.93 23.93 -41.48
N ASN A 19 -0.04 23.10 -41.84
CA ASN A 19 -1.37 23.08 -41.24
C ASN A 19 -1.51 22.08 -40.07
N THR A 20 -0.58 21.13 -39.93
CA THR A 20 -0.57 20.21 -38.79
C THR A 20 -0.02 20.88 -37.52
N SER A 21 -0.52 20.46 -36.36
CA SER A 21 0.01 20.87 -35.05
C SER A 21 1.34 20.17 -34.71
N ALA A 22 1.77 19.19 -35.49
CA ALA A 22 3.04 18.50 -35.27
C ALA A 22 4.24 19.40 -35.62
N HIS A 23 5.12 19.65 -34.65
CA HIS A 23 6.26 20.55 -34.82
C HIS A 23 7.41 20.00 -35.70
N GLY A 24 7.47 18.68 -35.93
CA GLY A 24 8.52 18.02 -36.72
C GLY A 24 8.37 18.14 -38.23
N PRO A 25 7.21 17.77 -38.82
CA PRO A 25 6.95 17.82 -40.26
C PRO A 25 7.35 19.13 -40.98
N PRO A 26 7.02 20.34 -40.47
CA PRO A 26 7.38 21.58 -41.16
C PRO A 26 8.90 21.81 -41.20
N LYS A 27 9.67 21.31 -40.23
CA LYS A 27 11.15 21.44 -40.19
C LYS A 27 11.84 20.48 -41.17
N ILE A 28 11.27 19.29 -41.40
CA ILE A 28 11.80 18.31 -42.34
C ILE A 28 11.59 18.78 -43.79
N LEU A 29 10.41 19.31 -44.10
CA LEU A 29 10.05 19.76 -45.45
C LEU A 29 10.71 21.09 -45.86
N SER A 30 10.91 22.01 -44.91
CA SER A 30 11.54 23.32 -45.17
C SER A 30 13.07 23.29 -45.25
N ALA A 31 13.73 22.19 -44.85
CA ALA A 31 15.18 22.09 -44.85
C ALA A 31 15.77 22.08 -46.27
N LYS A 32 16.82 22.90 -46.49
CA LYS A 32 17.49 23.04 -47.80
C LYS A 32 18.47 21.90 -48.09
N TYR A 33 19.25 21.50 -47.08
CA TYR A 33 20.30 20.47 -47.21
C TYR A 33 19.80 19.08 -46.78
N VAL A 34 20.26 18.04 -47.46
CA VAL A 34 19.88 16.63 -47.18
C VAL A 34 20.30 16.20 -45.78
N ILE A 35 21.48 16.63 -45.31
CA ILE A 35 21.97 16.32 -43.95
C ILE A 35 21.00 16.87 -42.89
N THR A 36 20.56 18.13 -43.05
CA THR A 36 19.59 18.75 -42.15
C THR A 36 18.25 18.02 -42.16
N LYS A 37 17.81 17.48 -43.31
CA LYS A 37 16.61 16.63 -43.40
C LYS A 37 16.76 15.34 -42.62
N ILE A 38 17.91 14.67 -42.75
CA ILE A 38 18.19 13.45 -41.99
C ILE A 38 18.15 13.75 -40.49
N ILE A 39 18.82 14.81 -40.03
CA ILE A 39 18.82 15.22 -38.62
C ILE A 39 17.39 15.43 -38.09
N TRP A 40 16.58 16.23 -38.78
CA TRP A 40 15.20 16.49 -38.34
C TRP A 40 14.31 15.24 -38.40
N THR A 41 14.55 14.35 -39.36
CA THR A 41 13.82 13.09 -39.50
C THR A 41 14.18 12.14 -38.35
N THR A 42 15.47 11.98 -38.05
CA THR A 42 15.94 11.17 -36.92
C THR A 42 15.37 11.69 -35.60
N LEU A 43 15.45 13.00 -35.33
CA LEU A 43 14.89 13.59 -34.11
C LEU A 43 13.38 13.34 -33.98
N PHE A 44 12.64 13.46 -35.08
CA PHE A 44 11.20 13.20 -35.09
C PHE A 44 10.88 11.72 -34.82
N LEU A 45 11.61 10.79 -35.45
CA LEU A 45 11.44 9.35 -35.21
C LEU A 45 11.82 8.96 -33.78
N THR A 46 12.90 9.51 -33.24
CA THR A 46 13.28 9.29 -31.83
C THR A 46 12.19 9.80 -30.89
N GLY A 47 11.63 10.98 -31.14
CA GLY A 47 10.52 11.52 -30.34
C GLY A 47 9.28 10.62 -30.36
N ILE A 48 8.89 10.10 -31.53
CA ILE A 48 7.79 9.14 -31.66
C ILE A 48 8.09 7.84 -30.92
N GLY A 49 9.30 7.28 -31.08
CA GLY A 49 9.70 6.04 -30.41
C GLY A 49 9.65 6.15 -28.89
N VAL A 50 10.19 7.24 -28.34
CA VAL A 50 10.15 7.55 -26.90
C VAL A 50 8.71 7.74 -26.41
N PHE A 51 7.87 8.46 -27.17
CA PHE A 51 6.47 8.66 -26.83
C PHE A 51 5.70 7.33 -26.76
N ILE A 52 5.89 6.43 -27.74
CA ILE A 52 5.26 5.11 -27.76
C ILE A 52 5.73 4.28 -26.57
N TYR A 53 7.04 4.26 -26.29
CA TYR A 53 7.59 3.54 -25.14
C TYR A 53 6.99 4.02 -23.81
N PHE A 54 6.96 5.34 -23.56
CA PHE A 54 6.39 5.88 -22.34
C PHE A 54 4.88 5.67 -22.24
N SER A 55 4.17 5.76 -23.35
CA SER A 55 2.72 5.51 -23.39
C SER A 55 2.41 4.06 -23.04
N GLN A 56 3.19 3.10 -23.56
CA GLN A 56 3.06 1.69 -23.19
C GLN A 56 3.33 1.47 -21.70
N GLN A 57 4.35 2.11 -21.14
CA GLN A 57 4.65 2.02 -19.70
C GLN A 57 3.52 2.60 -18.86
N LEU A 58 2.96 3.75 -19.24
CA LEU A 58 1.87 4.37 -18.50
C LEU A 58 0.60 3.50 -18.51
N ILE A 59 0.27 2.89 -19.65
CA ILE A 59 -0.88 1.98 -19.77
C ILE A 59 -0.67 0.73 -18.91
N ARG A 60 0.54 0.15 -18.91
CA ARG A 60 0.88 -1.00 -18.08
C ARG A 60 0.73 -0.67 -16.61
N ASN A 61 1.32 0.44 -16.15
CA ASN A 61 1.22 0.89 -14.78
C ASN A 61 -0.22 1.17 -14.34
N TYR A 62 -1.05 1.75 -15.22
CA TYR A 62 -2.47 1.97 -14.93
C TYR A 62 -3.23 0.65 -14.76
N LEU A 63 -3.02 -0.32 -15.65
CA LEU A 63 -3.67 -1.63 -15.61
C LEU A 63 -3.11 -2.58 -14.54
N GLN A 64 -2.00 -2.23 -13.88
CA GLN A 64 -1.50 -2.96 -12.71
C GLN A 64 -2.35 -2.73 -11.46
N TYR A 65 -3.18 -1.68 -11.43
CA TYR A 65 -4.04 -1.33 -10.29
C TYR A 65 -3.28 -1.28 -8.95
N ASP A 66 -2.01 -0.89 -8.98
CA ASP A 66 -1.20 -0.77 -7.77
C ASP A 66 -1.81 0.30 -6.85
N THR A 67 -1.99 -0.04 -5.58
CA THR A 67 -2.55 0.86 -4.56
C THR A 67 -1.46 1.30 -3.60
N THR A 68 -1.27 2.61 -3.45
CA THR A 68 -0.38 3.17 -2.43
C THR A 68 -1.19 3.43 -1.16
N THR A 69 -0.92 2.68 -0.09
CA THR A 69 -1.54 2.92 1.22
C THR A 69 -0.74 3.98 1.99
N ASP A 70 -1.33 5.15 2.20
CA ASP A 70 -0.73 6.19 3.05
C ASP A 70 -1.07 5.89 4.53
N MET A 71 -0.11 5.36 5.27
CA MET A 71 -0.26 5.03 6.69
C MET A 71 0.05 6.25 7.55
N LYS A 72 -0.97 7.02 7.92
CA LYS A 72 -0.83 8.10 8.91
C LYS A 72 -0.94 7.54 10.32
N VAL A 73 0.20 7.39 10.99
CA VAL A 73 0.22 7.06 12.43
C VAL A 73 -0.02 8.33 13.23
N SER A 74 -1.25 8.51 13.69
CA SER A 74 -1.58 9.54 14.67
C SER A 74 -1.22 9.02 16.07
N THR A 75 -0.05 9.41 16.59
CA THR A 75 0.32 9.10 17.98
C THR A 75 -0.54 9.93 18.93
N VAL A 76 -1.53 9.29 19.54
CA VAL A 76 -2.28 9.90 20.64
C VAL A 76 -1.42 9.78 21.89
N THR A 77 -0.78 10.87 22.29
CA THR A 77 -0.19 10.96 23.63
C THR A 77 -1.32 11.05 24.63
N CYS A 78 -1.58 9.96 25.36
CA CYS A 78 -2.54 9.95 26.45
C CYS A 78 -2.01 10.84 27.58
N HIS A 79 -2.54 12.06 27.68
CA HIS A 79 -2.17 13.00 28.73
C HIS A 79 -2.78 12.64 30.10
N SER A 80 -3.55 11.55 30.18
CA SER A 80 -4.29 11.14 31.37
C SER A 80 -3.43 10.43 32.45
N VAL A 81 -2.18 10.02 32.17
CA VAL A 81 -1.36 9.28 33.16
C VAL A 81 0.00 9.91 33.51
N CYS A 82 0.47 10.96 32.83
CA CYS A 82 1.81 11.51 33.08
C CYS A 82 1.82 13.03 33.35
N ASN A 83 1.08 13.48 34.36
CA ASN A 83 1.15 14.88 34.84
C ASN A 83 2.25 15.12 35.90
N ALA A 84 3.12 14.15 36.21
CA ALA A 84 4.22 14.34 37.16
C ALA A 84 5.61 14.41 36.51
N ALA A 85 5.85 13.73 35.38
CA ALA A 85 7.19 13.67 34.76
C ALA A 85 7.53 14.87 33.87
N LEU A 86 6.53 15.67 33.44
CA LEU A 86 6.71 16.73 32.44
C LEU A 86 7.13 18.10 33.02
N ARG A 87 7.36 18.21 34.34
CA ARG A 87 7.87 19.45 34.95
C ARG A 87 9.39 19.59 34.94
N LEU A 88 10.14 18.58 34.48
CA LEU A 88 11.62 18.60 34.45
C LEU A 88 12.22 18.73 33.04
N ALA A 89 11.44 18.61 31.96
CA ALA A 89 11.94 18.73 30.60
C ALA A 89 11.66 20.13 30.01
N ASN A 90 12.18 21.16 30.66
CA ASN A 90 12.28 22.48 30.04
C ASN A 90 13.48 22.48 29.08
N ARG A 91 13.24 22.02 27.84
CA ARG A 91 14.06 22.39 26.69
C ARG A 91 13.16 22.47 25.48
N GLU A 92 13.30 23.57 24.76
CA GLU A 92 12.51 24.05 23.64
C GLU A 92 12.24 22.96 22.58
N ALA A 93 11.17 22.20 22.76
CA ALA A 93 10.51 21.54 21.66
C ALA A 93 9.35 22.47 21.27
N ALA A 94 9.49 23.18 20.16
CA ALA A 94 8.38 23.79 19.47
C ALA A 94 7.42 22.66 19.04
N PHE A 95 6.56 22.25 19.98
CA PHE A 95 5.49 21.30 19.77
C PHE A 95 4.46 22.03 18.92
N SER A 96 4.53 21.81 17.60
CA SER A 96 3.47 22.23 16.70
C SER A 96 2.18 21.57 17.17
N LEU A 97 1.34 22.35 17.85
CA LEU A 97 0.00 21.97 18.29
C LEU A 97 -0.85 21.74 17.03
N VAL A 98 -0.72 20.55 16.45
CA VAL A 98 -1.76 20.02 15.57
C VAL A 98 -2.97 19.85 16.47
N ASN A 99 -3.96 20.72 16.29
CA ASN A 99 -5.24 20.62 16.95
C ASN A 99 -5.96 19.38 16.39
N ILE A 100 -5.64 18.22 16.96
CA ILE A 100 -6.35 16.98 16.66
C ILE A 100 -7.71 17.14 17.32
N GLN A 101 -8.68 17.60 16.53
CA GLN A 101 -10.08 17.48 16.86
C GLN A 101 -10.34 15.99 17.09
N PHE A 102 -10.52 15.60 18.35
CA PHE A 102 -10.91 14.24 18.69
C PHE A 102 -12.26 13.99 18.03
N ARG A 103 -12.27 13.28 16.89
CA ARG A 103 -13.44 12.47 16.57
C ARG A 103 -13.60 11.55 17.77
N GLN A 104 -14.76 11.58 18.43
CA GLN A 104 -15.12 10.57 19.41
C GLN A 104 -14.83 9.21 18.77
N LEU A 105 -13.78 8.56 19.25
CA LEU A 105 -13.39 7.26 18.75
C LEU A 105 -14.41 6.28 19.33
N GLU A 106 -15.06 5.52 18.46
CA GLU A 106 -15.98 4.49 18.91
C GLU A 106 -15.21 3.47 19.73
N PHE A 107 -15.63 3.28 20.98
CA PHE A 107 -15.00 2.30 21.84
C PHE A 107 -15.27 0.90 21.26
N PRO A 108 -14.24 0.07 21.03
CA PRO A 108 -14.44 -1.22 20.41
C PRO A 108 -15.29 -2.12 21.31
N ALA A 109 -15.99 -3.08 20.73
CA ALA A 109 -16.57 -4.17 21.50
C ALA A 109 -15.43 -4.97 22.14
N VAL A 110 -15.40 -5.01 23.48
CA VAL A 110 -14.47 -5.85 24.22
C VAL A 110 -15.23 -7.08 24.68
N THR A 111 -14.95 -8.22 24.05
CA THR A 111 -15.54 -9.51 24.44
C THR A 111 -14.59 -10.22 25.41
N ILE A 112 -15.00 -10.32 26.67
CA ILE A 112 -14.28 -11.08 27.69
C ILE A 112 -15.10 -12.33 28.01
N CYS A 113 -14.49 -13.50 27.85
CA CYS A 113 -15.08 -14.77 28.25
C CYS A 113 -14.36 -15.28 29.50
N ASN A 114 -15.11 -15.77 30.48
CA ASN A 114 -14.55 -16.56 31.56
C ASN A 114 -13.99 -17.86 30.95
N LEU A 115 -12.78 -18.25 31.35
CA LEU A 115 -12.19 -19.53 30.93
C LEU A 115 -12.98 -20.73 31.49
N ASN A 116 -13.67 -20.52 32.61
CA ASN A 116 -14.58 -21.52 33.12
C ASN A 116 -15.88 -21.53 32.31
N GLN A 117 -16.08 -22.60 31.55
CA GLN A 117 -17.26 -22.82 30.70
C GLN A 117 -18.56 -23.02 31.49
N PHE A 118 -18.49 -23.51 32.73
CA PHE A 118 -19.69 -23.86 33.51
C PHE A 118 -19.60 -23.38 34.95
N ARG A 119 -20.71 -22.88 35.47
CA ARG A 119 -20.86 -22.53 36.89
C ARG A 119 -21.27 -23.76 37.69
N ASN A 120 -20.48 -24.13 38.70
CA ASN A 120 -20.76 -25.30 39.55
C ASN A 120 -22.15 -25.23 40.21
N ASP A 121 -22.59 -24.05 40.63
CA ASP A 121 -23.91 -23.84 41.24
C ASP A 121 -25.09 -23.95 40.27
N ARG A 122 -24.81 -23.99 38.96
CA ARG A 122 -25.80 -24.16 37.89
C ARG A 122 -25.78 -25.57 37.28
N LEU A 123 -24.87 -26.43 37.73
CA LEU A 123 -24.83 -27.81 37.29
C LEU A 123 -25.91 -28.61 38.04
N PRO A 124 -26.72 -29.42 37.32
CA PRO A 124 -27.53 -30.46 37.93
C PRO A 124 -26.69 -31.38 38.82
N SER A 125 -27.27 -31.87 39.91
CA SER A 125 -26.57 -32.73 40.88
C SER A 125 -25.97 -33.99 40.25
N TYR A 126 -26.64 -34.54 39.23
CA TYR A 126 -26.13 -35.70 38.50
C TYR A 126 -24.89 -35.36 37.65
N LEU A 127 -24.83 -34.17 37.03
CA LEU A 127 -23.66 -33.72 36.28
C LEU A 127 -22.50 -33.34 37.20
N THR A 128 -22.79 -32.83 38.39
CA THR A 128 -21.74 -32.52 39.38
C THR A 128 -21.09 -33.79 39.90
N LYS A 129 -21.89 -34.84 40.14
CA LYS A 129 -21.38 -36.16 40.53
C LYS A 129 -20.57 -36.80 39.40
N LEU A 130 -21.12 -36.79 38.18
CA LEU A 130 -20.44 -37.32 37.01
C LEU A 130 -19.14 -36.57 36.70
N ALA A 131 -19.13 -35.24 36.80
CA ALA A 131 -17.94 -34.42 36.62
C ALA A 131 -16.92 -34.65 37.75
N GLY A 132 -17.36 -34.89 38.99
CA GLY A 132 -16.49 -35.30 40.08
C GLY A 132 -15.80 -36.63 39.76
N ASP A 133 -16.58 -37.66 39.42
CA ASP A 133 -16.08 -39.00 39.09
C ASP A 133 -15.10 -38.94 37.88
N TYR A 134 -15.42 -38.17 36.83
CA TYR A 134 -14.53 -37.98 35.67
C TYR A 134 -13.28 -37.13 35.96
N LEU A 135 -13.38 -36.11 36.81
CA LEU A 135 -12.24 -35.25 37.14
C LEU A 135 -11.26 -35.98 38.06
N GLU A 136 -11.74 -36.84 38.95
CA GLU A 136 -10.91 -37.67 39.82
C GLU A 136 -10.09 -38.68 38.99
N GLU A 137 -10.75 -39.36 38.03
CA GLU A 137 -10.09 -40.25 37.04
C GLU A 137 -9.04 -39.49 36.19
N ARG A 138 -9.40 -38.30 35.68
CA ARG A 138 -8.48 -37.50 34.85
C ARG A 138 -7.34 -36.87 35.65
N GLN A 139 -7.52 -36.62 36.94
CA GLN A 139 -6.47 -36.09 37.81
C GLN A 139 -5.45 -37.19 38.17
N GLU A 140 -5.89 -38.45 38.32
CA GLU A 140 -4.99 -39.60 38.42
C GLU A 140 -4.15 -39.79 37.15
N ASP A 141 -4.75 -39.68 35.95
CA ASP A 141 -4.02 -39.74 34.68
C ASP A 141 -2.98 -38.60 34.52
N LEU A 142 -3.33 -37.39 34.94
CA LEU A 142 -2.44 -36.23 34.87
C LEU A 142 -1.28 -36.32 35.87
N LEU A 143 -1.54 -36.81 37.09
CA LEU A 143 -0.51 -37.02 38.11
C LEU A 143 0.43 -38.18 37.75
N GLY A 144 -0.08 -39.25 37.14
CA GLY A 144 0.75 -40.33 36.60
C GLY A 144 1.70 -39.86 35.49
N GLY A 145 1.26 -38.90 34.66
CA GLY A 145 2.12 -38.28 33.65
C GLY A 145 3.14 -37.29 34.22
N GLU A 146 2.80 -36.55 35.28
CA GLU A 146 3.71 -35.58 35.90
C GLU A 146 4.92 -36.27 36.57
N GLU A 147 4.74 -37.47 37.14
CA GLU A 147 5.85 -38.30 37.64
C GLU A 147 6.80 -38.73 36.52
N GLU A 148 6.28 -39.08 35.33
CA GLU A 148 7.07 -39.43 34.14
C GLU A 148 7.83 -38.21 33.56
N TRP A 149 7.16 -37.05 33.45
CA TRP A 149 7.77 -35.80 32.98
C TRP A 149 8.88 -35.32 33.92
N ASN A 150 8.69 -35.42 35.24
CA ASN A 150 9.69 -35.01 36.23
C ASN A 150 10.94 -35.91 36.20
N GLN A 151 10.78 -37.20 35.90
CA GLN A 151 11.91 -38.11 35.72
C GLN A 151 12.73 -37.77 34.46
N TYR A 152 12.09 -37.33 33.38
CA TYR A 152 12.76 -36.90 32.13
C TYR A 152 13.63 -35.64 32.33
N TRP A 153 13.15 -34.64 33.06
CA TRP A 153 13.89 -33.39 33.32
C TRP A 153 14.94 -33.49 34.43
N SER A 154 15.11 -34.67 35.04
CA SER A 154 16.09 -34.94 36.11
C SER A 154 17.37 -35.65 35.63
N GLN A 155 17.48 -35.92 34.32
CA GLN A 155 18.70 -36.37 33.64
C GLN A 155 19.47 -35.18 33.03
#